data_AF-A0A8S9NMM0-F1
#
_entry.id   AF-A0A8S9NMM0-F1
#
_cell.length_a   1.000
_cell.length_b   1.000
_cell.length_c   1.000
_cell.angle_alpha   90.00
_cell.angle_beta   90.00
_cell.angle_gamma   90.00
#
_symmetry.space_group_name_H-M   'P 1'
#
loop_
_entity.id
_entity.type
_entity.pdbx_description
1 polymer ?
#
loop_
_entity_poly.entity_id
_entity_poly.type
_entity_poly.pdbx_seq_one_letter_code
_entity_poly.pdbx_strand_id
1 'polypeptide(L)'
;MHSRFINTNPYSRFVPSIIPFIFNPGPTVNSLSLLGSRGQSLSGRGSALLRNSKLFGCDCKTDNEKSNGDDERSSEYSFVNALSMSGGDGDNSYSTNSILQKRVLSRTKRVLVENTKEMMKKLDFPRCIKVADLGCSSGQNTFLAMSEIVNTINALCKESNKNPPEIDCCLNDLPSNDFNTTFKFITSFNKKLTRQGSCFVSAVPDSFYSRLFPRKSLHLVHSVYSIHFLSKVPDGLENNRMNVYITSSSPLSEHKAYLNQFQKDFKTFLRMRSEEMVSSGRMVLTLIGRKTLDDPLYRDCCHFWTLLSQSLQDLVLEGVVSASKVSSFKMPFYDPSIEEVTDLIRKEGSFKINNLETHGFDLGHSVEDCSLQSHGVKAGQKEASCIRAVTERMLVAHFGDDINIDTLFNKYALRVSQHASCRIKTSVSLVVALIRK
;
A
#
# COMPACT_ATOMS: atom_id res chain seq x y z
N MET A 1 -17.08 46.36 -49.04
CA MET A 1 -15.92 47.04 -48.43
C MET A 1 -14.81 46.01 -48.28
N HIS A 2 -13.61 46.42 -48.72
CA HIS A 2 -12.25 45.83 -48.76
C HIS A 2 -11.94 44.50 -48.04
N SER A 3 -10.99 43.66 -48.45
CA SER A 3 -10.05 43.59 -49.59
C SER A 3 -9.34 42.22 -49.58
N ARG A 4 -8.73 41.87 -50.73
CA ARG A 4 -8.00 40.63 -51.09
C ARG A 4 -6.63 40.45 -50.40
N PHE A 5 -6.06 39.24 -50.58
CA PHE A 5 -4.65 38.78 -50.79
C PHE A 5 -4.36 37.54 -49.92
N ILE A 6 -4.23 36.30 -50.43
CA ILE A 6 -3.24 35.61 -51.32
C ILE A 6 -1.84 35.40 -50.69
N ASN A 7 -1.48 34.10 -50.58
CA ASN A 7 -0.14 33.45 -50.50
C ASN A 7 0.72 33.70 -49.24
N THR A 8 1.58 32.80 -48.76
CA THR A 8 2.25 31.61 -49.33
C THR A 8 2.86 30.77 -48.19
N ASN A 9 3.01 29.47 -48.41
CA ASN A 9 3.85 28.57 -47.62
C ASN A 9 5.34 28.75 -48.00
N PRO A 10 6.30 28.57 -47.07
CA PRO A 10 7.43 27.71 -47.42
C PRO A 10 7.94 26.82 -46.27
N TYR A 11 8.29 25.59 -46.64
CA TYR A 11 9.15 24.68 -45.89
C TYR A 11 10.58 25.22 -45.77
N SER A 12 11.17 25.16 -44.58
CA SER A 12 12.63 25.01 -44.45
C SER A 12 13.02 24.17 -43.23
N ARG A 13 14.09 23.42 -43.46
CA ARG A 13 14.65 22.31 -42.69
C ARG A 13 15.25 22.78 -41.36
N PHE A 14 15.07 22.01 -40.29
CA PHE A 14 15.97 22.02 -39.14
C PHE A 14 16.48 20.60 -38.86
N VAL A 15 17.80 20.48 -38.88
CA VAL A 15 18.61 19.32 -38.51
C VAL A 15 19.11 19.56 -37.08
N PRO A 16 19.02 18.58 -36.17
CA PRO A 16 19.89 18.57 -35.00
C PRO A 16 21.05 17.60 -35.22
N SER A 17 22.23 18.19 -35.11
CA SER A 17 23.56 17.60 -35.11
C SER A 17 23.76 16.57 -34.01
N ILE A 18 24.30 15.43 -34.41
CA ILE A 18 24.85 14.37 -33.58
C ILE A 18 26.23 14.81 -33.08
N ILE A 19 26.43 14.86 -31.75
CA ILE A 19 27.74 14.94 -31.11
C ILE A 19 27.98 13.61 -30.37
N PRO A 20 29.01 12.82 -30.74
CA PRO A 20 29.35 11.60 -30.03
C PRO A 20 30.30 11.93 -28.87
N PHE A 21 29.92 11.56 -27.65
CA PHE A 21 30.87 11.48 -26.54
C PHE A 21 31.59 10.14 -26.58
N ILE A 22 32.91 10.25 -26.73
CA ILE A 22 33.92 9.21 -26.76
C ILE A 22 34.05 8.62 -25.34
N PHE A 23 33.82 7.31 -25.19
CA PHE A 23 34.28 6.55 -24.03
C PHE A 23 35.57 5.80 -24.42
N ASN A 24 36.65 6.11 -23.71
CA ASN A 24 37.94 5.46 -23.83
C ASN A 24 38.02 4.35 -22.74
N PRO A 25 38.38 3.09 -23.07
CA PRO A 25 38.47 2.02 -22.09
C PRO A 25 39.91 1.77 -21.60
N GLY A 26 40.04 1.46 -20.31
CA GLY A 26 41.11 0.63 -19.73
C GLY A 26 41.95 1.28 -18.61
N PRO A 27 42.73 0.49 -17.83
CA PRO A 27 42.80 -0.96 -17.77
C PRO A 27 42.56 -1.55 -16.35
N THR A 28 42.35 -2.87 -16.36
CA THR A 28 42.39 -3.83 -15.25
C THR A 28 43.76 -3.88 -14.56
N VAL A 29 43.78 -4.07 -13.24
CA VAL A 29 44.90 -4.71 -12.53
C VAL A 29 44.36 -5.64 -11.43
N ASN A 30 44.68 -6.92 -11.58
CA ASN A 30 44.60 -7.97 -10.57
C ASN A 30 45.72 -7.81 -9.54
N SER A 31 45.46 -8.13 -8.27
CA SER A 31 46.44 -8.87 -7.46
C SER A 31 45.75 -9.66 -6.33
N LEU A 32 46.00 -10.96 -6.34
CA LEU A 32 45.83 -11.87 -5.22
C LEU A 32 46.89 -11.58 -4.14
N SER A 33 46.56 -11.82 -2.87
CA SER A 33 47.43 -12.63 -2.01
C SER A 33 46.67 -13.26 -0.84
N LEU A 34 46.95 -14.56 -0.66
CA LEU A 34 46.56 -15.48 0.40
C LEU A 34 47.47 -15.34 1.63
N LEU A 35 46.99 -15.89 2.77
CA LEU A 35 47.65 -16.34 4.02
C LEU A 35 46.94 -15.69 5.23
N GLY A 36 46.45 -16.37 6.26
CA GLY A 36 46.62 -17.75 6.70
C GLY A 36 46.62 -17.78 8.24
N SER A 37 45.64 -18.47 8.82
CA SER A 37 45.77 -19.34 10.01
C SER A 37 45.73 -18.79 11.45
N ARG A 38 45.06 -19.60 12.30
CA ARG A 38 45.06 -19.74 13.78
C ARG A 38 44.20 -18.72 14.54
N GLY A 39 43.21 -19.08 15.36
CA GLY A 39 42.95 -20.29 16.13
C GLY A 39 43.40 -20.09 17.58
N GLN A 40 42.47 -19.78 18.48
CA GLN A 40 42.50 -20.22 19.89
C GLN A 40 41.22 -19.82 20.63
N SER A 41 40.51 -20.86 21.10
CA SER A 41 39.50 -20.79 22.14
C SER A 41 40.17 -20.66 23.51
N LEU A 42 39.66 -19.80 24.38
CA LEU A 42 39.92 -19.89 25.82
C LEU A 42 38.61 -19.83 26.59
N SER A 43 38.42 -20.90 27.35
CA SER A 43 37.38 -21.16 28.34
C SER A 43 37.42 -20.19 29.52
N GLY A 44 36.25 -19.76 29.99
CA GLY A 44 36.08 -19.07 31.27
C GLY A 44 34.79 -19.52 31.95
N ARG A 45 34.94 -20.16 33.11
CA ARG A 45 33.90 -20.76 33.99
C ARG A 45 33.06 -19.70 34.72
N GLY A 46 31.87 -20.11 35.17
CA GLY A 46 31.15 -19.49 36.31
C GLY A 46 29.64 -19.37 36.09
N SER A 47 28.87 -20.41 36.37
CA SER A 47 28.12 -20.63 37.62
C SER A 47 26.70 -20.04 37.64
N ALA A 48 25.75 -20.97 37.57
CA ALA A 48 24.41 -21.05 38.17
C ALA A 48 23.73 -19.79 38.73
N LEU A 49 22.47 -19.59 38.31
CA LEU A 49 21.35 -19.19 39.17
C LEU A 49 20.02 -19.55 38.49
N LEU A 50 19.59 -20.81 38.64
CA LEU A 50 18.20 -21.21 38.43
C LEU A 50 17.37 -20.68 39.60
N ARG A 51 16.52 -19.67 39.35
CA ARG A 51 15.46 -19.28 40.28
C ARG A 51 14.12 -19.80 39.78
N ASN A 52 13.60 -20.76 40.54
CA ASN A 52 12.19 -21.10 40.62
C ASN A 52 11.35 -19.85 40.90
N SER A 53 10.30 -19.63 40.13
CA SER A 53 9.11 -18.95 40.62
C SER A 53 7.88 -19.77 40.25
N LYS A 54 7.13 -20.12 41.29
CA LYS A 54 5.96 -20.99 41.30
C LYS A 54 4.85 -20.39 40.45
N LEU A 55 4.33 -21.15 39.47
CA LEU A 55 2.98 -20.92 38.95
C LEU A 55 1.98 -21.49 39.96
N PHE A 56 1.01 -20.66 40.33
CA PHE A 56 -0.21 -21.08 41.02
C PHE A 56 -1.04 -21.95 40.07
N GLY A 57 -1.28 -23.20 40.44
CA GLY A 57 -2.25 -24.07 39.80
C GLY A 57 -3.67 -23.69 40.23
N CYS A 58 -4.59 -23.69 39.27
CA CYS A 58 -6.02 -23.73 39.53
C CYS A 58 -6.57 -24.92 38.75
N ASP A 59 -6.97 -25.97 39.47
CA ASP A 59 -7.66 -27.14 38.95
C ASP A 59 -9.08 -26.76 38.52
N CYS A 60 -9.40 -26.95 37.25
CA CYS A 60 -10.78 -27.09 36.80
C CYS A 60 -10.89 -28.34 35.93
N LYS A 61 -11.82 -29.20 36.35
CA LYS A 61 -12.12 -30.52 35.83
C LYS A 61 -12.58 -30.47 34.37
N THR A 62 -12.25 -31.55 33.68
CA THR A 62 -12.66 -31.93 32.33
C THR A 62 -14.16 -32.12 32.20
N ASP A 63 -14.77 -31.43 31.24
CA ASP A 63 -16.02 -31.84 30.61
C ASP A 63 -15.80 -31.95 29.10
N ASN A 64 -16.13 -33.12 28.55
CA ASN A 64 -16.09 -33.45 27.13
C ASN A 64 -17.21 -32.70 26.39
N GLU A 65 -16.87 -31.66 25.63
CA GLU A 65 -17.74 -31.13 24.58
C GLU A 65 -17.03 -31.16 23.23
N LYS A 66 -17.77 -31.62 22.22
CA LYS A 66 -17.32 -31.94 20.87
C LYS A 66 -16.70 -30.72 20.18
N SER A 67 -15.44 -30.87 19.77
CA SER A 67 -14.71 -29.95 18.88
C SER A 67 -15.39 -29.88 17.52
N ASN A 68 -16.11 -28.78 17.28
CA ASN A 68 -16.46 -28.23 15.97
C ASN A 68 -16.17 -26.72 15.89
N GLY A 69 -15.52 -26.14 16.93
CA GLY A 69 -15.27 -24.70 17.05
C GLY A 69 -13.82 -24.27 16.83
N ASP A 70 -12.88 -25.21 16.68
CA ASP A 70 -11.46 -24.89 16.53
C ASP A 70 -11.09 -24.54 15.08
N ASP A 71 -11.77 -25.13 14.09
CA ASP A 71 -11.50 -24.87 12.67
C ASP A 71 -11.97 -23.49 12.20
N GLU A 72 -13.17 -23.03 12.61
CA GLU A 72 -13.65 -21.68 12.26
C GLU A 72 -12.77 -20.59 12.89
N ARG A 73 -12.39 -20.76 14.16
CA ARG A 73 -11.54 -19.79 14.87
C ARG A 73 -10.11 -19.78 14.31
N SER A 74 -9.56 -20.94 13.98
CA SER A 74 -8.27 -21.08 13.28
C SER A 74 -8.29 -20.40 11.91
N SER A 75 -9.40 -20.53 11.16
CA SER A 75 -9.56 -19.91 9.84
C SER A 75 -9.64 -18.37 9.89
N GLU A 76 -10.32 -17.81 10.89
CA GLU A 76 -10.43 -16.35 11.09
C GLU A 76 -9.06 -15.73 11.44
N TYR A 77 -8.28 -16.38 12.30
CA TYR A 77 -6.91 -15.95 12.65
C TYR A 77 -5.93 -16.12 11.47
N SER A 78 -6.07 -17.18 10.68
CA SER A 78 -5.29 -17.40 9.44
C SER A 78 -5.51 -16.27 8.43
N PHE A 79 -6.78 -15.88 8.22
CA PHE A 79 -7.14 -14.85 7.26
C PHE A 79 -6.65 -13.46 7.69
N VAL A 80 -6.77 -13.09 8.98
CA VAL A 80 -6.27 -11.80 9.49
C VAL A 80 -4.74 -11.71 9.37
N ASN A 81 -4.02 -12.80 9.61
CA ASN A 81 -2.56 -12.85 9.41
C ASN A 81 -2.14 -12.76 7.93
N ALA A 82 -3.05 -13.09 7.00
CA ALA A 82 -2.81 -13.11 5.57
C ALA A 82 -3.08 -11.75 4.86
N LEU A 83 -3.60 -10.74 5.57
CA LEU A 83 -3.93 -9.41 5.03
C LEU A 83 -2.71 -8.53 4.70
N SER A 84 -1.51 -8.91 5.16
CA SER A 84 -0.26 -8.20 4.84
C SER A 84 0.25 -8.57 3.44
N MET A 85 0.98 -7.64 2.80
CA MET A 85 1.59 -7.87 1.49
C MET A 85 2.68 -8.96 1.52
N SER A 86 3.04 -9.50 0.35
CA SER A 86 4.16 -10.44 0.20
C SER A 86 5.47 -9.79 0.67
N GLY A 87 6.07 -10.33 1.74
CA GLY A 87 7.31 -9.85 2.34
C GLY A 87 8.56 -10.20 1.51
N GLY A 88 9.73 -9.85 2.06
CA GLY A 88 11.03 -10.10 1.44
C GLY A 88 11.40 -9.14 0.30
N ASP A 89 12.49 -9.47 -0.37
CA ASP A 89 13.13 -8.69 -1.44
C ASP A 89 13.26 -9.48 -2.76
N GLY A 90 12.62 -10.65 -2.87
CA GLY A 90 12.60 -11.48 -4.07
C GLY A 90 11.65 -11.00 -5.16
N ASP A 91 11.64 -11.70 -6.30
CA ASP A 91 10.93 -11.29 -7.53
C ASP A 91 9.41 -11.19 -7.40
N ASN A 92 8.80 -11.92 -6.47
CA ASN A 92 7.34 -11.88 -6.19
C ASN A 92 6.99 -11.03 -4.95
N SER A 93 7.98 -10.38 -4.33
CA SER A 93 7.76 -9.55 -3.14
C SER A 93 7.04 -8.24 -3.48
N TYR A 94 6.40 -7.63 -2.48
CA TYR A 94 5.84 -6.30 -2.62
C TYR A 94 6.91 -5.23 -2.83
N SER A 95 8.11 -5.40 -2.26
CA SER A 95 9.19 -4.45 -2.42
C SER A 95 9.61 -4.29 -3.89
N THR A 96 9.58 -5.36 -4.69
CA THR A 96 9.95 -5.35 -6.12
C THR A 96 8.76 -5.07 -7.05
N ASN A 97 7.52 -5.23 -6.59
CA ASN A 97 6.31 -5.13 -7.43
C ASN A 97 5.36 -3.97 -7.10
N SER A 98 5.80 -2.97 -6.33
CA SER A 98 4.97 -1.84 -5.88
C SER A 98 5.18 -0.52 -6.64
N ILE A 99 5.48 -0.61 -7.95
CA ILE A 99 5.72 0.56 -8.83
C ILE A 99 4.47 1.43 -8.96
N LEU A 100 3.28 0.83 -8.96
CA LEU A 100 2.01 1.56 -9.01
C LEU A 100 1.88 2.52 -7.83
N GLN A 101 2.10 2.02 -6.62
CA GLN A 101 2.03 2.77 -5.38
C GLN A 101 3.10 3.87 -5.35
N LYS A 102 4.30 3.59 -5.90
CA LYS A 102 5.36 4.59 -6.08
C LYS A 102 4.93 5.74 -7.01
N ARG A 103 4.22 5.45 -8.10
CA ARG A 103 3.71 6.50 -9.00
C ARG A 103 2.63 7.34 -8.35
N VAL A 104 1.77 6.70 -7.55
CA VAL A 104 0.73 7.39 -6.77
C VAL A 104 1.38 8.39 -5.82
N LEU A 105 2.43 7.98 -5.09
CA LEU A 105 3.21 8.90 -4.24
C LEU A 105 3.73 10.12 -5.01
N SER A 106 4.22 9.94 -6.24
CA SER A 106 4.66 11.05 -7.10
C SER A 106 3.51 12.00 -7.45
N ARG A 107 2.33 11.45 -7.79
CA ARG A 107 1.13 12.25 -8.14
C ARG A 107 0.57 13.02 -6.94
N THR A 108 0.60 12.43 -5.76
CA THR A 108 0.04 13.03 -4.53
C THR A 108 1.05 13.90 -3.77
N LYS A 109 2.31 13.94 -4.21
CA LYS A 109 3.41 14.70 -3.61
C LYS A 109 3.04 16.16 -3.35
N ARG A 110 2.36 16.83 -4.30
CA ARG A 110 1.95 18.24 -4.13
C ARG A 110 1.08 18.42 -2.88
N VAL A 111 0.02 17.61 -2.76
CA VAL A 111 -0.92 17.66 -1.64
C VAL A 111 -0.20 17.39 -0.31
N LEU A 112 0.73 16.43 -0.30
CA LEU A 112 1.54 16.10 0.87
C LEU A 112 2.42 17.27 1.30
N VAL A 113 3.17 17.87 0.36
CA VAL A 113 4.07 18.99 0.63
C VAL A 113 3.29 20.21 1.12
N GLU A 114 2.21 20.58 0.44
CA GLU A 114 1.37 21.73 0.83
C GLU A 114 0.83 21.57 2.25
N ASN A 115 0.22 20.42 2.56
CA ASN A 115 -0.34 20.17 3.88
C ASN A 115 0.74 20.10 4.97
N THR A 116 1.92 19.55 4.66
CA THR A 116 3.06 19.54 5.59
C THR A 116 3.51 20.97 5.90
N LYS A 117 3.66 21.83 4.88
CA LYS A 117 4.06 23.24 5.07
C LYS A 117 3.03 24.04 5.87
N GLU A 118 1.75 23.88 5.56
CA GLU A 118 0.67 24.55 6.28
C GLU A 118 0.59 24.11 7.74
N MET A 119 0.74 22.82 8.02
CA MET A 119 0.79 22.28 9.37
C MET A 119 1.91 22.94 10.19
N MET A 120 3.12 22.96 9.64
CA MET A 120 4.30 23.55 10.29
C MET A 120 4.07 25.01 10.68
N LYS A 121 3.53 25.81 9.76
CA LYS A 121 3.21 27.22 10.00
C LYS A 121 2.10 27.36 11.05
N LYS A 122 1.07 26.53 10.98
CA LYS A 122 -0.09 26.59 11.88
C LYS A 122 0.26 26.20 13.32
N LEU A 123 1.21 25.28 13.49
CA LEU A 123 1.72 24.83 14.79
C LEU A 123 2.90 25.66 15.31
N ASP A 124 3.24 26.78 14.65
CA ASP A 124 4.38 27.65 14.95
C ASP A 124 5.70 26.89 15.16
N PHE A 125 6.03 26.01 14.21
CA PHE A 125 7.32 25.31 14.16
C PHE A 125 7.66 24.59 15.50
N PRO A 126 6.88 23.55 15.87
CA PRO A 126 7.06 22.86 17.14
C PRO A 126 8.45 22.23 17.21
N ARG A 127 9.00 22.04 18.42
CA ARG A 127 10.34 21.45 18.61
C ARG A 127 10.41 19.95 18.32
N CYS A 128 9.29 19.25 18.42
CA CYS A 128 9.18 17.82 18.15
C CYS A 128 7.95 17.56 17.29
N ILE A 129 8.09 16.66 16.32
CA ILE A 129 7.02 16.27 15.39
C ILE A 129 7.00 14.75 15.30
N LYS A 130 5.79 14.20 15.45
CA LYS A 130 5.52 12.79 15.19
C LYS A 130 4.74 12.64 13.90
N VAL A 131 5.27 11.84 12.98
CA VAL A 131 4.69 11.52 11.68
C VAL A 131 4.42 10.03 11.64
N ALA A 132 3.26 9.61 11.17
CA ALA A 132 2.95 8.19 10.99
C ALA A 132 2.59 7.88 9.54
N ASP A 133 3.11 6.78 9.00
CA ASP A 133 2.65 6.18 7.75
C ASP A 133 1.85 4.92 8.09
N LEU A 134 0.55 4.92 7.80
CA LEU A 134 -0.38 3.87 8.20
C LEU A 134 -0.67 2.92 7.03
N GLY A 135 -0.20 1.68 7.16
CA GLY A 135 -0.13 0.69 6.10
C GLY A 135 1.17 0.83 5.28
N CYS A 136 2.32 0.76 5.95
CA CYS A 136 3.63 1.01 5.33
C CYS A 136 4.14 -0.15 4.45
N SER A 137 3.61 -1.36 4.66
CA SER A 137 4.04 -2.60 4.01
C SER A 137 5.55 -2.89 4.22
N SER A 138 6.14 -3.70 3.33
CA SER A 138 7.49 -4.26 3.38
C SER A 138 8.46 -3.66 2.35
N GLY A 139 8.17 -2.48 1.78
CA GLY A 139 8.89 -1.91 0.63
C GLY A 139 9.45 -0.49 0.84
N GLN A 140 10.21 -0.01 -0.14
CA GLN A 140 10.85 1.33 -0.09
C GLN A 140 9.88 2.51 -0.14
N ASN A 141 8.62 2.29 -0.53
CA ASN A 141 7.64 3.35 -0.78
C ASN A 141 7.37 4.19 0.47
N THR A 142 7.29 3.58 1.65
CA THR A 142 7.12 4.32 2.92
C THR A 142 8.23 5.35 3.14
N PHE A 143 9.48 4.98 2.85
CA PHE A 143 10.62 5.88 3.00
C PHE A 143 10.68 6.98 1.94
N LEU A 144 10.06 6.80 0.77
CA LEU A 144 9.90 7.88 -0.19
C LEU A 144 8.99 8.97 0.39
N ALA A 145 7.82 8.58 0.93
CA ALA A 145 6.90 9.50 1.58
C ALA A 145 7.54 10.19 2.80
N MET A 146 8.16 9.41 3.69
CA MET A 146 8.81 9.95 4.89
C MET A 146 9.94 10.91 4.56
N SER A 147 10.76 10.59 3.55
CA SER A 147 11.87 11.48 3.16
C SER A 147 11.35 12.80 2.59
N GLU A 148 10.25 12.77 1.83
CA GLU A 148 9.62 13.99 1.31
C GLU A 148 9.09 14.88 2.45
N ILE A 149 8.43 14.28 3.45
CA ILE A 149 7.92 14.99 4.63
C ILE A 149 9.08 15.64 5.40
N VAL A 150 10.09 14.85 5.78
CA VAL A 150 11.25 15.32 6.56
C VAL A 150 11.99 16.43 5.81
N ASN A 151 12.28 16.23 4.52
CA ASN A 151 12.98 17.23 3.72
C ASN A 151 12.14 18.51 3.55
N THR A 152 10.81 18.40 3.42
CA THR A 152 9.91 19.55 3.37
C THR A 152 9.94 20.35 4.67
N ILE A 153 9.89 19.67 5.82
CA ILE A 153 9.96 20.30 7.14
C ILE A 153 11.28 21.04 7.30
N ASN A 154 12.40 20.38 7.01
CA ASN A 154 13.74 20.95 7.14
C ASN A 154 13.93 22.17 6.22
N ALA A 155 13.54 22.05 4.96
CA ALA A 155 13.62 23.15 4.00
C ALA A 155 12.80 24.35 4.46
N LEU A 156 11.56 24.13 4.91
CA LEU A 156 10.70 25.21 5.38
C LEU A 156 11.23 25.88 6.66
N CYS A 157 11.80 25.10 7.60
CA CYS A 157 12.43 25.66 8.80
C CYS A 157 13.60 26.57 8.41
N LYS A 158 14.45 26.14 7.48
CA LYS A 158 15.55 26.94 6.96
C LYS A 158 15.07 28.23 6.28
N GLU A 159 14.06 28.14 5.41
CA GLU A 159 13.44 29.30 4.73
C GLU A 159 12.85 30.29 5.73
N SER A 160 12.34 29.80 6.87
CA SER A 160 11.68 30.61 7.90
C SER A 160 12.62 31.05 9.03
N ASN A 161 13.93 30.80 8.93
CA ASN A 161 14.93 31.03 9.99
C ASN A 161 14.53 30.40 11.34
N LYS A 162 13.95 29.20 11.31
CA LYS A 162 13.57 28.39 12.48
C LYS A 162 14.52 27.20 12.63
N ASN A 163 14.69 26.74 13.86
CA ASN A 163 15.45 25.52 14.12
C ASN A 163 14.67 24.28 13.64
N PRO A 164 15.33 23.32 12.98
CA PRO A 164 14.69 22.05 12.64
C PRO A 164 14.22 21.30 13.91
N PRO A 165 13.04 20.67 13.86
CA PRO A 165 12.54 19.85 14.97
C PRO A 165 13.23 18.50 15.05
N GLU A 166 13.06 17.82 16.20
CA GLU A 166 13.20 16.37 16.27
C GLU A 166 11.98 15.71 15.60
N ILE A 167 12.22 14.79 14.68
CA ILE A 167 11.16 14.12 13.92
C ILE A 167 11.14 12.64 14.27
N ASP A 168 10.00 12.15 14.77
CA ASP A 168 9.72 10.73 15.03
C ASP A 168 8.81 10.19 13.91
N CYS A 169 9.39 9.38 13.02
CA CYS A 169 8.71 8.70 11.92
C CYS A 169 8.27 7.30 12.36
N CYS A 170 6.98 7.12 12.57
CA CYS A 170 6.37 5.84 12.93
C CYS A 170 5.85 5.12 11.67
N LEU A 171 6.30 3.87 11.47
CA LEU A 171 5.86 2.98 10.40
C LEU A 171 4.84 2.01 10.98
N ASN A 172 3.57 2.13 10.58
CA ASN A 172 2.51 1.25 11.05
C ASN A 172 2.08 0.27 9.96
N ASP A 173 1.89 -0.98 10.35
CA ASP A 173 1.21 -2.01 9.57
C ASP A 173 0.68 -3.10 10.52
N LEU A 174 0.01 -4.12 9.98
CA LEU A 174 -0.44 -5.27 10.74
C LEU A 174 0.76 -6.04 11.34
N PRO A 175 0.59 -6.76 12.46
CA PRO A 175 1.67 -7.53 13.09
C PRO A 175 2.33 -8.56 12.16
N SER A 176 1.62 -9.06 11.15
CA SER A 176 2.10 -10.05 10.18
C SER A 176 2.96 -9.47 9.04
N ASN A 177 3.10 -8.14 8.97
CA ASN A 177 3.94 -7.45 7.99
C ASN A 177 5.42 -7.74 8.23
N ASP A 178 6.21 -7.78 7.15
CA ASP A 178 7.65 -8.01 7.22
C ASP A 178 8.43 -6.71 7.49
N PHE A 179 8.36 -6.26 8.75
CA PHE A 179 9.13 -5.11 9.23
C PHE A 179 10.65 -5.31 9.13
N ASN A 180 11.14 -6.57 9.14
CA ASN A 180 12.57 -6.85 8.99
C ASN A 180 13.06 -6.38 7.63
N THR A 181 12.32 -6.68 6.56
CA THR A 181 12.63 -6.19 5.21
C THR A 181 12.49 -4.67 5.13
N THR A 182 11.46 -4.07 5.74
CA THR A 182 11.33 -2.60 5.80
C THR A 182 12.56 -1.96 6.45
N PHE A 183 13.03 -2.49 7.57
CA PHE A 183 14.17 -1.91 8.30
C PHE A 183 15.51 -2.01 7.56
N LYS A 184 15.68 -2.96 6.63
CA LYS A 184 16.86 -2.98 5.74
C LYS A 184 17.02 -1.68 4.93
N PHE A 185 15.92 -0.96 4.67
CA PHE A 185 15.96 0.29 3.88
C PHE A 185 16.27 1.55 4.68
N ILE A 186 16.38 1.49 6.02
CA ILE A 186 16.66 2.66 6.88
C ILE A 186 17.99 3.33 6.49
N THR A 187 19.04 2.56 6.18
CA THR A 187 20.33 3.12 5.75
C THR A 187 20.20 3.95 4.47
N SER A 188 19.40 3.47 3.52
CA SER A 188 19.12 4.19 2.26
C SER A 188 18.23 5.40 2.48
N PHE A 189 17.28 5.32 3.43
CA PHE A 189 16.46 6.46 3.86
C PHE A 189 17.32 7.57 4.47
N ASN A 190 18.20 7.25 5.42
CA ASN A 190 19.09 8.23 6.06
C ASN A 190 19.99 8.96 5.06
N LYS A 191 20.42 8.30 3.98
CA LYS A 191 21.19 8.93 2.90
C LYS A 191 20.38 9.95 2.08
N LYS A 192 19.05 9.82 2.03
CA LYS A 192 18.14 10.74 1.30
C LYS A 192 17.73 11.96 2.13
N LEU A 193 17.92 11.92 3.44
CA LEU A 193 17.58 13.03 4.31
C LEU A 193 18.59 14.16 4.15
N THR A 194 18.10 15.40 4.20
CA THR A 194 18.99 16.55 4.38
C THR A 194 19.72 16.40 5.72
N ARG A 195 21.00 16.80 5.80
CA ARG A 195 21.83 16.65 7.01
C ARG A 195 21.44 17.60 8.16
N GLN A 196 20.17 17.99 8.23
CA GLN A 196 19.63 18.97 9.17
C GLN A 196 18.58 18.29 10.06
N GLY A 197 18.68 18.51 11.37
CA GLY A 197 17.74 17.94 12.34
C GLY A 197 17.97 16.46 12.64
N SER A 198 17.23 15.98 13.64
CA SER A 198 17.26 14.58 14.08
C SER A 198 16.00 13.88 13.57
N CYS A 199 16.15 12.70 12.98
CA CYS A 199 15.06 11.86 12.51
C CYS A 199 15.19 10.47 13.11
N PHE A 200 14.13 10.01 13.77
CA PHE A 200 14.04 8.70 14.41
C PHE A 200 12.99 7.87 13.68
N VAL A 201 13.22 6.56 13.56
CA VAL A 201 12.28 5.65 12.91
C VAL A 201 11.87 4.57 13.90
N SER A 202 10.57 4.35 14.02
CA SER A 202 9.96 3.32 14.87
C SER A 202 8.93 2.50 14.08
N ALA A 203 8.66 1.26 14.49
CA ALA A 203 7.54 0.47 13.97
C ALA A 203 6.41 0.38 14.99
N VAL A 204 5.18 0.33 14.50
CA VAL A 204 3.95 0.19 15.30
C VAL A 204 3.11 -0.94 14.71
N PRO A 205 3.31 -2.20 15.17
CA PRO A 205 2.62 -3.38 14.63
C PRO A 205 1.23 -3.54 15.26
N ASP A 206 0.20 -3.00 14.60
CA ASP A 206 -1.21 -3.21 14.97
C ASP A 206 -2.13 -2.68 13.86
N SER A 207 -3.40 -3.06 13.89
CA SER A 207 -4.42 -2.52 12.98
C SER A 207 -4.62 -1.02 13.21
N PHE A 208 -4.56 -0.23 12.15
CA PHE A 208 -4.99 1.18 12.18
C PHE A 208 -6.50 1.37 12.45
N TYR A 209 -7.30 0.32 12.62
CA TYR A 209 -8.65 0.44 13.18
C TYR A 209 -8.66 0.43 14.71
N SER A 210 -7.49 0.22 15.36
CA SER A 210 -7.27 0.37 16.79
C SER A 210 -6.60 1.72 17.13
N ARG A 211 -6.38 1.95 18.43
CA ARG A 211 -5.52 3.03 18.94
C ARG A 211 -4.06 2.60 18.86
N LEU A 212 -3.28 3.35 18.10
CA LEU A 212 -1.86 3.13 17.85
C LEU A 212 -0.97 4.06 18.70
N PHE A 213 -1.47 5.26 19.02
CA PHE A 213 -0.65 6.31 19.63
C PHE A 213 -1.29 6.89 20.91
N PRO A 214 -0.46 7.48 21.81
CA PRO A 214 -0.96 8.31 22.90
C PRO A 214 -1.80 9.49 22.39
N ARG A 215 -2.74 9.95 23.22
CA ARG A 215 -3.61 11.07 22.87
C ARG A 215 -2.80 12.33 22.56
N LYS A 216 -3.21 13.07 21.53
CA LYS A 216 -2.60 14.35 21.13
C LYS A 216 -1.07 14.29 20.97
N SER A 217 -0.55 13.19 20.42
CA SER A 217 0.88 13.01 20.17
C SER A 217 1.25 13.05 18.69
N LEU A 218 0.28 12.85 17.81
CA LEU A 218 0.51 12.71 16.37
C LEU A 218 0.24 14.03 15.63
N HIS A 219 1.17 14.43 14.77
CA HIS A 219 1.13 15.72 14.07
C HIS A 219 0.68 15.54 12.63
N LEU A 220 1.27 14.56 11.93
CA LEU A 220 0.97 14.23 10.55
C LEU A 220 0.70 12.73 10.40
N VAL A 221 -0.40 12.39 9.73
CA VAL A 221 -0.67 11.04 9.23
C VAL A 221 -0.54 11.03 7.72
N HIS A 222 0.18 10.07 7.20
CA HIS A 222 0.21 9.71 5.80
C HIS A 222 -0.33 8.28 5.66
N SER A 223 -1.04 8.00 4.57
CA SER A 223 -1.52 6.66 4.27
C SER A 223 -1.79 6.57 2.78
N VAL A 224 -1.19 5.60 2.11
CA VAL A 224 -1.40 5.36 0.68
C VAL A 224 -1.78 3.90 0.46
N TYR A 225 -2.94 3.70 -0.13
CA TYR A 225 -3.43 2.41 -0.59
C TYR A 225 -3.53 1.34 0.50
N SER A 226 -4.00 1.72 1.68
CA SER A 226 -4.25 0.79 2.79
C SER A 226 -5.68 0.87 3.33
N ILE A 227 -6.26 2.06 3.48
CA ILE A 227 -7.59 2.27 4.12
C ILE A 227 -8.77 1.62 3.36
N HIS A 228 -8.58 1.26 2.09
CA HIS A 228 -9.59 0.55 1.31
C HIS A 228 -9.68 -0.94 1.69
N PHE A 229 -8.72 -1.49 2.44
CA PHE A 229 -8.83 -2.83 3.01
C PHE A 229 -9.70 -2.78 4.26
N LEU A 230 -10.73 -3.62 4.31
CA LEU A 230 -11.69 -3.71 5.40
C LEU A 230 -11.10 -4.48 6.59
N SER A 231 -11.64 -4.25 7.78
CA SER A 231 -11.24 -4.99 8.98
C SER A 231 -11.61 -6.47 8.93
N LYS A 232 -12.64 -6.81 8.15
CA LYS A 232 -13.06 -8.18 7.85
C LYS A 232 -13.83 -8.25 6.54
N VAL A 233 -14.00 -9.46 6.01
CA VAL A 233 -14.96 -9.73 4.94
C VAL A 233 -16.38 -9.48 5.49
N PRO A 234 -17.26 -8.76 4.77
CA PRO A 234 -18.66 -8.59 5.18
C PRO A 234 -19.42 -9.91 5.22
N ASP A 235 -20.38 -10.02 6.15
CA ASP A 235 -21.29 -11.17 6.22
C ASP A 235 -22.38 -11.06 5.13
N GLY A 236 -22.98 -12.18 4.71
CA GLY A 236 -24.12 -12.17 3.76
C GLY A 236 -23.72 -12.06 2.28
N LEU A 237 -22.60 -12.67 1.88
CA LEU A 237 -22.03 -12.64 0.52
C LEU A 237 -22.23 -13.94 -0.27
N GLU A 238 -23.23 -14.75 0.08
CA GLU A 238 -23.41 -16.12 -0.44
C GLU A 238 -23.94 -16.18 -1.88
N ASN A 239 -24.43 -15.05 -2.42
CA ASN A 239 -25.17 -15.02 -3.66
C ASN A 239 -24.30 -14.71 -4.89
N ASN A 240 -23.20 -13.97 -4.72
CA ASN A 240 -22.22 -13.69 -5.75
C ASN A 240 -21.24 -14.85 -5.90
N ARG A 241 -21.77 -16.00 -6.32
CA ARG A 241 -21.00 -17.22 -6.55
C ARG A 241 -19.97 -16.95 -7.64
N MET A 242 -18.77 -17.54 -7.51
CA MET A 242 -17.67 -17.43 -8.47
C MET A 242 -16.99 -16.07 -8.65
N ASN A 243 -17.39 -15.01 -7.93
CA ASN A 243 -16.62 -13.76 -7.92
C ASN A 243 -16.05 -13.48 -6.54
N VAL A 244 -14.82 -12.96 -6.52
CA VAL A 244 -14.12 -12.62 -5.28
C VAL A 244 -14.56 -11.25 -4.73
N TYR A 245 -15.23 -10.44 -5.54
CA TYR A 245 -15.68 -9.10 -5.19
C TYR A 245 -16.95 -8.71 -5.96
N ILE A 246 -17.50 -7.53 -5.65
CA ILE A 246 -18.69 -6.95 -6.28
C ILE A 246 -18.50 -6.81 -7.79
N THR A 247 -19.54 -7.16 -8.53
CA THR A 247 -19.69 -7.02 -9.98
C THR A 247 -21.08 -6.48 -10.31
N SER A 248 -21.31 -6.08 -11.57
CA SER A 248 -22.64 -5.66 -12.06
C SER A 248 -23.72 -6.73 -11.93
N SER A 249 -23.36 -8.01 -11.80
CA SER A 249 -24.33 -9.10 -11.57
C SER A 249 -24.58 -9.39 -10.08
N SER A 250 -23.91 -8.68 -9.17
CA SER A 250 -24.04 -8.90 -7.73
C SER A 250 -25.36 -8.33 -7.20
N PRO A 251 -25.99 -8.96 -6.20
CA PRO A 251 -27.16 -8.39 -5.55
C PRO A 251 -26.82 -7.07 -4.85
N LEU A 252 -27.76 -6.13 -4.85
CA LEU A 252 -27.60 -4.84 -4.16
C LEU A 252 -27.37 -5.01 -2.64
N SER A 253 -27.84 -6.11 -2.05
CA SER A 253 -27.58 -6.45 -0.64
C SER A 253 -26.08 -6.63 -0.35
N GLU A 254 -25.32 -7.21 -1.28
CA GLU A 254 -23.88 -7.41 -1.09
C GLU A 254 -23.12 -6.09 -1.16
N HIS A 255 -23.46 -5.23 -2.12
CA HIS A 255 -22.92 -3.87 -2.16
C HIS A 255 -23.20 -3.13 -0.85
N LYS A 256 -24.43 -3.24 -0.32
CA LYS A 256 -24.77 -2.66 0.98
C LYS A 256 -23.95 -3.26 2.12
N ALA A 257 -23.69 -4.57 2.12
CA ALA A 257 -22.86 -5.21 3.15
C ALA A 257 -21.42 -4.66 3.15
N TYR A 258 -20.80 -4.59 1.97
CA TYR A 258 -19.49 -3.97 1.79
C TYR A 258 -19.45 -2.50 2.20
N LEU A 259 -20.42 -1.71 1.74
CA LEU A 259 -20.54 -0.30 2.10
C LEU A 259 -20.69 -0.14 3.62
N ASN A 260 -21.56 -0.90 4.27
CA ASN A 260 -21.78 -0.83 5.71
C ASN A 260 -20.49 -1.16 6.50
N GLN A 261 -19.75 -2.19 6.06
CA GLN A 261 -18.47 -2.55 6.67
C GLN A 261 -17.43 -1.43 6.49
N PHE A 262 -17.30 -0.87 5.28
CA PHE A 262 -16.44 0.29 5.02
C PHE A 262 -16.81 1.51 5.88
N GLN A 263 -18.11 1.82 6.00
CA GLN A 263 -18.58 2.93 6.81
C GLN A 263 -18.21 2.76 8.29
N LYS A 264 -18.37 1.54 8.83
CA LYS A 264 -17.97 1.20 10.19
C LYS A 264 -16.47 1.35 10.40
N ASP A 265 -15.68 0.79 9.48
CA ASP A 265 -14.22 0.76 9.55
C ASP A 265 -13.63 2.17 9.40
N PHE A 266 -14.05 2.92 8.37
CA PHE A 266 -13.54 4.27 8.14
C PHE A 266 -13.96 5.25 9.24
N LYS A 267 -15.19 5.15 9.77
CA LYS A 267 -15.59 5.93 10.95
C LYS A 267 -14.74 5.59 12.17
N THR A 268 -14.44 4.31 12.37
CA THR A 268 -13.58 3.86 13.48
C THR A 268 -12.17 4.42 13.31
N PHE A 269 -11.58 4.30 12.12
CA PHE A 269 -10.30 4.90 11.76
C PHE A 269 -10.27 6.39 12.10
N LEU A 270 -11.22 7.18 11.59
CA LEU A 270 -11.30 8.62 11.87
C LEU A 270 -11.36 8.90 13.37
N ARG A 271 -12.20 8.19 14.12
CA ARG A 271 -12.31 8.35 15.58
C ARG A 271 -11.01 8.03 16.31
N MET A 272 -10.32 6.95 15.94
CA MET A 272 -9.03 6.60 16.58
C MET A 272 -7.98 7.68 16.30
N ARG A 273 -7.88 8.13 15.03
CA ARG A 273 -6.96 9.20 14.64
C ARG A 273 -7.30 10.53 15.32
N SER A 274 -8.57 10.84 15.53
CA SER A 274 -8.97 12.10 16.15
C SER A 274 -8.56 12.22 17.61
N GLU A 275 -8.48 11.10 18.34
CA GLU A 275 -7.95 11.07 19.70
C GLU A 275 -6.43 11.21 19.76
N GLU A 276 -5.74 10.65 18.77
CA GLU A 276 -4.26 10.59 18.71
C GLU A 276 -3.65 11.89 18.23
N MET A 277 -4.35 12.61 17.35
CA MET A 277 -3.80 13.78 16.69
C MET A 277 -3.93 15.06 17.53
N VAL A 278 -2.93 15.93 17.41
CA VAL A 278 -2.98 17.30 17.93
C VAL A 278 -4.01 18.14 17.14
N SER A 279 -4.58 19.17 17.76
CA SER A 279 -5.39 20.15 17.01
C SER A 279 -4.53 20.82 15.93
N SER A 280 -5.12 21.08 14.77
CA SER A 280 -4.44 21.55 13.55
C SER A 280 -3.45 20.56 12.91
N GLY A 281 -3.28 19.36 13.46
CA GLY A 281 -2.57 18.26 12.80
C GLY A 281 -3.20 17.90 11.46
N ARG A 282 -2.43 17.26 10.58
CA ARG A 282 -2.84 16.93 9.21
C ARG A 282 -2.91 15.43 8.97
N MET A 283 -3.87 15.00 8.15
CA MET A 283 -3.80 13.68 7.52
C MET A 283 -3.79 13.84 6.00
N VAL A 284 -3.00 13.05 5.29
CA VAL A 284 -3.04 12.94 3.84
C VAL A 284 -3.26 11.48 3.50
N LEU A 285 -4.46 11.16 3.03
CA LEU A 285 -4.92 9.81 2.79
C LEU A 285 -5.15 9.61 1.30
N THR A 286 -4.61 8.51 0.74
CA THR A 286 -4.85 8.12 -0.64
C THR A 286 -5.45 6.73 -0.69
N LEU A 287 -6.67 6.62 -1.21
CA LEU A 287 -7.42 5.37 -1.32
C LEU A 287 -7.55 4.96 -2.79
N ILE A 288 -7.74 3.67 -3.03
CA ILE A 288 -8.32 3.21 -4.28
C ILE A 288 -9.82 3.43 -4.13
N GLY A 289 -10.41 4.15 -5.08
CA GLY A 289 -11.83 4.40 -5.12
C GLY A 289 -12.37 4.16 -6.53
N ARG A 290 -13.62 4.58 -6.75
CA ARG A 290 -14.30 4.47 -8.03
C ARG A 290 -14.91 5.78 -8.49
N LYS A 291 -15.01 5.96 -9.80
CA LYS A 291 -15.92 6.94 -10.39
C LYS A 291 -17.34 6.38 -10.28
N THR A 292 -18.23 7.18 -9.71
CA THR A 292 -19.67 6.88 -9.71
C THR A 292 -20.17 7.02 -11.15
N LEU A 293 -20.32 5.89 -11.83
CA LEU A 293 -21.28 5.74 -12.90
C LEU A 293 -22.60 5.42 -12.20
N ASP A 294 -23.75 5.83 -12.73
CA ASP A 294 -25.05 5.82 -12.03
C ASP A 294 -25.43 4.48 -11.34
N ASP A 295 -24.74 3.39 -11.68
CA ASP A 295 -24.76 2.09 -11.02
C ASP A 295 -23.58 1.91 -10.01
N PRO A 296 -23.83 1.80 -8.69
CA PRO A 296 -22.81 1.53 -7.69
C PRO A 296 -22.16 0.13 -7.78
N LEU A 297 -22.83 -0.83 -8.45
CA LEU A 297 -22.33 -2.18 -8.68
C LEU A 297 -21.36 -2.26 -9.86
N TYR A 298 -21.35 -1.24 -10.72
CA TYR A 298 -20.56 -1.28 -11.94
C TYR A 298 -19.05 -1.28 -11.64
N ARG A 299 -18.36 -2.30 -12.16
CA ARG A 299 -16.90 -2.38 -12.25
C ARG A 299 -16.55 -2.71 -13.69
N ASP A 300 -15.61 -1.96 -14.25
CA ASP A 300 -15.20 -2.17 -15.64
C ASP A 300 -14.52 -3.54 -15.83
N CYS A 301 -14.37 -3.94 -17.09
CA CYS A 301 -13.80 -5.24 -17.45
C CYS A 301 -12.30 -5.37 -17.12
N CYS A 302 -11.58 -4.26 -16.92
CA CYS A 302 -10.17 -4.28 -16.49
C CYS A 302 -10.00 -4.10 -14.98
N HIS A 303 -11.08 -4.09 -14.20
CA HIS A 303 -11.02 -4.03 -12.76
C HIS A 303 -10.29 -5.28 -12.22
N PHE A 304 -9.30 -5.05 -11.36
CA PHE A 304 -8.35 -6.08 -10.93
C PHE A 304 -9.02 -7.26 -10.21
N TRP A 305 -10.08 -7.03 -9.41
CA TRP A 305 -10.85 -8.14 -8.81
C TRP A 305 -11.79 -8.84 -9.79
N THR A 306 -12.22 -8.16 -10.85
CA THR A 306 -12.98 -8.78 -11.94
C THR A 306 -12.09 -9.74 -12.71
N LEU A 307 -10.88 -9.29 -13.07
CA LEU A 307 -9.88 -10.13 -13.75
C LEU A 307 -9.45 -11.33 -12.89
N LEU A 308 -9.27 -11.13 -11.58
CA LEU A 308 -8.92 -12.21 -10.65
C LEU A 308 -10.03 -13.25 -10.55
N SER A 309 -11.30 -12.81 -10.45
CA SER A 309 -12.46 -13.70 -10.44
C SER A 309 -12.51 -14.57 -11.70
N GLN A 310 -12.32 -13.94 -12.87
CA GLN A 310 -12.33 -14.67 -14.14
C GLN A 310 -11.15 -15.66 -14.26
N SER A 311 -9.95 -15.30 -13.79
CA SER A 311 -8.82 -16.23 -13.77
C SER A 311 -9.04 -17.44 -12.84
N LEU A 312 -9.72 -17.25 -11.71
CA LEU A 312 -10.11 -18.36 -10.83
C LEU A 312 -11.21 -19.21 -11.47
N GLN A 313 -12.16 -18.61 -12.20
CA GLN A 313 -13.17 -19.35 -12.95
C GLN A 313 -12.55 -20.25 -14.02
N ASP A 314 -11.51 -19.80 -14.73
CA ASP A 314 -10.77 -20.62 -15.68
C ASP A 314 -10.17 -21.87 -15.01
N LEU A 315 -9.60 -21.71 -13.81
CA LEU A 315 -9.05 -22.85 -13.04
C LEU A 315 -10.13 -23.82 -12.58
N VAL A 316 -11.34 -23.35 -12.29
CA VAL A 316 -12.48 -24.23 -11.99
C VAL A 316 -12.92 -25.01 -13.22
N LEU A 317 -13.01 -24.37 -14.38
CA LEU A 317 -13.36 -25.03 -15.64
C LEU A 317 -12.33 -26.10 -16.03
N GLU A 318 -11.07 -25.88 -15.70
CA GLU A 318 -9.98 -26.84 -15.90
C GLU A 318 -9.92 -27.94 -14.83
N GLY A 319 -10.78 -27.89 -13.80
CA GLY A 319 -10.81 -28.85 -12.70
C GLY A 319 -9.62 -28.75 -11.75
N VAL A 320 -8.87 -27.64 -11.79
CA VAL A 320 -7.68 -27.40 -10.94
C VAL A 320 -8.09 -27.01 -9.52
N VAL A 321 -9.11 -26.17 -9.38
CA VAL A 321 -9.65 -25.72 -8.09
C VAL A 321 -11.15 -25.97 -8.01
N SER A 322 -11.68 -26.19 -6.80
CA SER A 322 -13.12 -26.41 -6.62
C SER A 322 -13.92 -25.10 -6.71
N ALA A 323 -15.11 -25.17 -7.31
CA ALA A 323 -16.03 -24.05 -7.40
C ALA A 323 -16.48 -23.54 -6.02
N SER A 324 -16.57 -24.43 -5.02
CA SER A 324 -16.92 -24.08 -3.65
C SER A 324 -15.83 -23.24 -2.98
N LYS A 325 -14.55 -23.62 -3.11
CA LYS A 325 -13.42 -22.83 -2.57
C LYS A 325 -13.36 -21.43 -3.19
N VAL A 326 -13.51 -21.31 -4.51
CA VAL A 326 -13.58 -19.99 -5.19
C VAL A 326 -14.79 -19.18 -4.71
N SER A 327 -15.96 -19.81 -4.56
CA SER A 327 -17.18 -19.11 -4.12
C SER A 327 -17.09 -18.59 -2.68
N SER A 328 -16.35 -19.28 -1.82
CA SER A 328 -16.13 -18.88 -0.42
C SER A 328 -15.06 -17.78 -0.23
N PHE A 329 -14.18 -17.58 -1.21
CA PHE A 329 -13.15 -16.56 -1.15
C PHE A 329 -13.71 -15.18 -1.50
N LYS A 330 -13.64 -14.23 -0.56
CA LYS A 330 -14.13 -12.86 -0.74
C LYS A 330 -13.07 -11.85 -0.33
N MET A 331 -12.99 -10.75 -1.06
CA MET A 331 -12.02 -9.71 -0.80
C MET A 331 -12.47 -8.72 0.28
N PRO A 332 -11.72 -8.54 1.38
CA PRO A 332 -12.00 -7.55 2.41
C PRO A 332 -11.53 -6.19 1.90
N PHE A 333 -12.19 -5.71 0.85
CA PHE A 333 -11.82 -4.53 0.10
C PHE A 333 -13.08 -3.72 -0.20
N TYR A 334 -12.97 -2.40 -0.19
CA TYR A 334 -14.00 -1.53 -0.74
C TYR A 334 -13.36 -0.32 -1.40
N ASP A 335 -13.75 -0.05 -2.65
CA ASP A 335 -13.35 1.11 -3.43
C ASP A 335 -14.42 2.19 -3.37
N PRO A 336 -14.43 3.06 -2.35
CA PRO A 336 -15.51 4.02 -2.15
C PRO A 336 -15.56 5.07 -3.27
N SER A 337 -16.73 5.71 -3.41
CA SER A 337 -16.83 6.95 -4.18
C SER A 337 -16.32 8.14 -3.38
N ILE A 338 -16.05 9.25 -4.07
CA ILE A 338 -15.62 10.48 -3.42
C ILE A 338 -16.71 11.08 -2.52
N GLU A 339 -17.98 10.90 -2.90
CA GLU A 339 -19.15 11.29 -2.12
C GLU A 339 -19.25 10.47 -0.83
N GLU A 340 -19.09 9.15 -0.92
CA GLU A 340 -19.12 8.26 0.26
C GLU A 340 -18.05 8.63 1.29
N VAL A 341 -16.81 8.88 0.84
CA VAL A 341 -15.70 9.31 1.71
C VAL A 341 -16.01 10.66 2.35
N THR A 342 -16.44 11.62 1.53
CA THR A 342 -16.71 13.00 1.98
C THR A 342 -17.84 13.04 3.01
N ASP A 343 -18.91 12.30 2.77
CA ASP A 343 -20.05 12.23 3.68
C ASP A 343 -19.68 11.58 5.00
N LEU A 344 -18.85 10.54 5.00
CA LEU A 344 -18.39 9.90 6.22
C LEU A 344 -17.51 10.83 7.07
N ILE A 345 -16.59 11.57 6.45
CA ILE A 345 -15.76 12.56 7.16
C ILE A 345 -16.63 13.65 7.79
N ARG A 346 -17.63 14.14 7.06
CA ARG A 346 -18.56 15.16 7.57
C ARG A 346 -19.42 14.63 8.72
N LYS A 347 -19.94 13.41 8.60
CA LYS A 347 -20.80 12.75 9.60
C LYS A 347 -20.04 12.39 10.88
N GLU A 348 -18.77 11.96 10.78
CA GLU A 348 -17.95 11.68 11.95
C GLU A 348 -17.55 12.98 12.66
N GLY A 349 -17.13 14.00 11.90
CA GLY A 349 -17.08 15.39 12.37
C GLY A 349 -15.79 15.83 13.06
N SER A 350 -14.83 14.96 13.34
CA SER A 350 -13.57 15.31 14.03
C SER A 350 -12.57 16.05 13.14
N PHE A 351 -12.73 15.95 11.82
CA PHE A 351 -11.83 16.52 10.82
C PHE A 351 -12.53 17.50 9.88
N LYS A 352 -11.77 18.47 9.38
CA LYS A 352 -12.15 19.34 8.26
C LYS A 352 -11.40 18.89 7.01
N ILE A 353 -12.09 18.83 5.87
CA ILE A 353 -11.46 18.55 4.58
C ILE A 353 -10.70 19.82 4.11
N ASN A 354 -9.42 19.68 3.80
CA ASN A 354 -8.56 20.74 3.26
C ASN A 354 -8.43 20.64 1.74
N ASN A 355 -8.11 19.44 1.24
CA ASN A 355 -7.95 19.16 -0.18
C ASN A 355 -8.68 17.86 -0.52
N LEU A 356 -9.17 17.80 -1.75
CA LEU A 356 -9.83 16.64 -2.31
C LEU A 356 -9.46 16.54 -3.79
N GLU A 357 -8.78 15.47 -4.18
CA GLU A 357 -8.38 15.23 -5.56
C GLU A 357 -8.73 13.82 -6.00
N THR A 358 -9.00 13.66 -7.29
CA THR A 358 -9.23 12.36 -7.91
C THR A 358 -8.29 12.22 -9.09
N HIS A 359 -7.46 11.19 -9.08
CA HIS A 359 -6.50 10.89 -10.14
C HIS A 359 -6.90 9.61 -10.86
N GLY A 360 -6.65 9.54 -12.17
CA GLY A 360 -6.88 8.31 -12.92
C GLY A 360 -6.06 7.15 -12.36
N PHE A 361 -6.70 6.02 -12.07
CA PHE A 361 -5.97 4.81 -11.70
C PHE A 361 -5.38 4.17 -12.95
N ASP A 362 -4.08 3.95 -12.95
CA ASP A 362 -3.39 3.40 -14.11
C ASP A 362 -2.54 2.21 -13.70
N LEU A 363 -3.16 1.02 -13.74
CA LEU A 363 -2.46 -0.25 -13.64
C LEU A 363 -1.48 -0.47 -14.82
N GLY A 364 -1.74 0.16 -15.97
CA GLY A 364 -1.25 -0.35 -17.25
C GLY A 364 -0.69 0.70 -18.19
N HIS A 365 0.38 1.39 -17.78
CA HIS A 365 1.34 1.99 -18.71
C HIS A 365 2.74 2.01 -18.08
N SER A 366 3.50 0.92 -18.21
CA SER A 366 4.96 0.94 -17.99
C SER A 366 5.69 1.50 -19.22
N VAL A 367 5.26 2.66 -19.75
CA VAL A 367 5.83 3.20 -21.01
C VAL A 367 7.16 3.93 -20.77
N GLU A 368 7.47 4.34 -19.55
CA GLU A 368 8.73 5.07 -19.27
C GLU A 368 10.01 4.22 -19.37
N ASP A 369 9.92 2.89 -19.49
CA ASP A 369 11.07 2.00 -19.73
C ASP A 369 11.01 1.28 -21.09
N CYS A 370 10.08 1.67 -21.98
CA CYS A 370 9.89 1.00 -23.28
C CYS A 370 10.95 1.35 -24.35
N SER A 371 11.99 2.13 -24.03
CA SER A 371 13.05 2.44 -25.00
C SER A 371 14.13 1.37 -25.11
N LEU A 372 14.10 0.30 -24.29
CA LEU A 372 15.19 -0.69 -24.25
C LEU A 372 14.79 -2.17 -24.18
N GLN A 373 13.53 -2.56 -24.36
CA GLN A 373 13.17 -3.99 -24.36
C GLN A 373 12.53 -4.41 -25.69
N SER A 374 13.41 -4.81 -26.62
CA SER A 374 13.04 -5.73 -27.70
C SER A 374 12.69 -7.09 -27.08
N HIS A 375 11.64 -7.72 -27.60
CA HIS A 375 11.07 -9.02 -27.20
C HIS A 375 10.12 -9.03 -25.98
N GLY A 376 8.83 -8.86 -26.25
CA GLY A 376 7.79 -9.79 -25.76
C GLY A 376 7.57 -9.96 -24.25
N VAL A 377 7.92 -8.99 -23.39
CA VAL A 377 7.39 -8.98 -22.02
C VAL A 377 5.87 -8.83 -22.12
N LYS A 378 5.13 -9.91 -21.85
CA LYS A 378 3.67 -9.99 -22.01
C LYS A 378 3.04 -8.81 -21.27
N ALA A 379 2.31 -7.94 -21.98
CA ALA A 379 1.93 -6.61 -21.50
C ALA A 379 1.32 -6.58 -20.07
N GLY A 380 0.62 -7.64 -19.67
CA GLY A 380 0.00 -7.76 -18.34
C GLY A 380 0.85 -8.36 -17.21
N GLN A 381 2.11 -8.76 -17.45
CA GLN A 381 2.94 -9.39 -16.41
C GLN A 381 3.23 -8.48 -15.23
N LYS A 382 3.58 -7.21 -15.47
CA LYS A 382 3.88 -6.25 -14.38
C LYS A 382 2.65 -6.01 -13.49
N GLU A 383 1.47 -5.95 -14.09
CA GLU A 383 0.21 -5.83 -13.36
C GLU A 383 -0.10 -7.09 -12.57
N ALA A 384 0.09 -8.27 -13.18
CA ALA A 384 -0.08 -9.54 -12.50
C ALA A 384 0.84 -9.66 -11.28
N SER A 385 2.11 -9.27 -11.40
CA SER A 385 3.05 -9.31 -10.27
C SER A 385 2.69 -8.29 -9.19
N CYS A 386 2.17 -7.11 -9.55
CA CYS A 386 1.66 -6.13 -8.58
C CYS A 386 0.49 -6.69 -7.78
N ILE A 387 -0.50 -7.26 -8.47
CA ILE A 387 -1.68 -7.84 -7.80
C ILE A 387 -1.30 -9.11 -7.02
N ARG A 388 -0.40 -9.94 -7.54
CA ARG A 388 0.16 -11.09 -6.83
C ARG A 388 0.80 -10.68 -5.51
N ALA A 389 1.67 -9.68 -5.53
CA ALA A 389 2.33 -9.21 -4.32
C ALA A 389 1.36 -8.66 -3.26
N VAL A 390 0.14 -8.31 -3.65
CA VAL A 390 -0.93 -7.85 -2.77
C VAL A 390 -1.78 -9.02 -2.25
N THR A 391 -2.07 -10.04 -3.07
CA THR A 391 -3.09 -11.05 -2.75
C THR A 391 -2.58 -12.47 -2.53
N GLU A 392 -1.33 -12.78 -2.89
CA GLU A 392 -0.79 -14.14 -2.83
C GLU A 392 -0.91 -14.75 -1.43
N ARG A 393 -0.61 -13.99 -0.36
CA ARG A 393 -0.75 -14.50 1.01
C ARG A 393 -2.18 -14.88 1.36
N MET A 394 -3.17 -14.06 0.97
CA MET A 394 -4.59 -14.38 1.17
C MET A 394 -5.03 -15.59 0.35
N LEU A 395 -4.57 -15.70 -0.89
CA LEU A 395 -4.87 -16.83 -1.77
C LEU A 395 -4.29 -18.13 -1.21
N VAL A 396 -3.02 -18.14 -0.82
CA VAL A 396 -2.37 -19.32 -0.23
C VAL A 396 -3.04 -19.70 1.09
N ALA A 397 -3.36 -18.74 1.96
CA ALA A 397 -4.03 -19.02 3.22
C ALA A 397 -5.43 -19.64 3.06
N HIS A 398 -6.17 -19.23 2.02
CA HIS A 398 -7.53 -19.72 1.75
C HIS A 398 -7.56 -21.05 0.99
N PHE A 399 -6.78 -21.15 -0.09
CA PHE A 399 -6.83 -22.29 -0.98
C PHE A 399 -5.90 -23.43 -0.53
N GLY A 400 -4.80 -23.10 0.16
CA GLY A 400 -3.75 -24.04 0.53
C GLY A 400 -3.06 -24.61 -0.72
N ASP A 401 -2.70 -25.90 -0.65
CA ASP A 401 -2.04 -26.62 -1.75
C ASP A 401 -2.95 -26.87 -2.96
N ASP A 402 -4.26 -26.61 -2.86
CA ASP A 402 -5.21 -26.78 -3.96
C ASP A 402 -4.96 -25.80 -5.11
N ILE A 403 -4.29 -24.67 -4.87
CA ILE A 403 -4.06 -23.65 -5.91
C ILE A 403 -2.61 -23.60 -6.35
N ASN A 404 -2.38 -23.68 -7.66
CA ASN A 404 -1.12 -23.27 -8.25
C ASN A 404 -1.14 -21.75 -8.52
N ILE A 405 -0.48 -20.99 -7.65
CA ILE A 405 -0.42 -19.52 -7.71
C ILE A 405 0.21 -19.04 -9.03
N ASP A 406 1.26 -19.71 -9.52
CA ASP A 406 1.91 -19.31 -10.77
C ASP A 406 0.96 -19.48 -11.96
N THR A 407 0.22 -20.58 -12.02
CA THR A 407 -0.80 -20.81 -13.05
C THR A 407 -1.90 -19.75 -12.98
N LEU A 408 -2.39 -19.42 -11.79
CA LEU A 408 -3.38 -18.36 -11.60
C LEU A 408 -2.88 -17.03 -12.17
N PHE A 409 -1.69 -16.57 -11.77
CA PHE A 409 -1.18 -15.27 -12.19
C PHE A 409 -0.70 -15.22 -13.64
N ASN A 410 -0.36 -16.37 -14.23
CA ASN A 410 -0.15 -16.47 -15.67
C ASN A 410 -1.46 -16.24 -16.46
N LYS A 411 -2.59 -16.80 -16.00
CA LYS A 411 -3.91 -16.53 -16.58
C LYS A 411 -4.34 -15.09 -16.35
N TYR A 412 -4.10 -14.56 -15.15
CA TYR A 412 -4.37 -13.16 -14.83
C TYR A 412 -3.62 -12.21 -15.77
N ALA A 413 -2.31 -12.44 -15.99
CA ALA A 413 -1.50 -11.64 -16.91
C ALA A 413 -2.04 -11.67 -18.35
N LEU A 414 -2.56 -12.83 -18.79
CA LEU A 414 -3.19 -12.96 -20.11
C LEU A 414 -4.46 -12.10 -20.20
N ARG A 415 -5.33 -12.17 -19.18
CA ARG A 415 -6.57 -11.38 -19.13
C ARG A 415 -6.29 -9.88 -19.10
N VAL A 416 -5.34 -9.44 -18.27
CA VAL A 416 -4.87 -8.04 -18.29
C VAL A 416 -4.46 -7.61 -19.69
N SER A 417 -3.66 -8.43 -20.37
CA SER A 417 -3.16 -8.12 -21.72
C SER A 417 -4.31 -7.97 -22.74
N GLN A 418 -5.38 -8.75 -22.60
CA GLN A 418 -6.58 -8.66 -23.46
C GLN A 418 -7.37 -7.37 -23.24
N HIS A 419 -7.30 -6.79 -22.03
CA HIS A 419 -8.00 -5.56 -21.67
C HIS A 419 -7.11 -4.31 -21.70
N ALA A 420 -5.89 -4.40 -22.25
CA ALA A 420 -4.96 -3.28 -22.35
C ALA A 420 -5.48 -2.07 -23.14
N SER A 421 -6.45 -2.28 -24.04
CA SER A 421 -7.11 -1.23 -24.83
C SER A 421 -8.35 -0.64 -24.16
N CYS A 422 -8.71 -1.08 -22.95
CA CYS A 422 -9.88 -0.58 -22.24
C CYS A 422 -9.76 0.92 -21.96
N ARG A 423 -10.67 1.71 -22.54
CA ARG A 423 -10.70 3.17 -22.40
C ARG A 423 -11.54 3.65 -21.22
N ILE A 424 -12.50 2.84 -20.78
CA ILE A 424 -13.42 3.17 -19.70
C ILE A 424 -12.89 2.50 -18.43
N LYS A 425 -12.17 3.28 -17.61
CA LYS A 425 -11.66 2.85 -16.29
C LYS A 425 -12.48 3.51 -15.18
N THR A 426 -13.01 2.68 -14.30
CA THR A 426 -13.81 3.07 -13.13
C THR A 426 -12.94 3.36 -11.92
N SER A 427 -11.86 2.60 -11.72
CA SER A 427 -10.94 2.82 -10.61
C SER A 427 -10.27 4.19 -10.69
N VAL A 428 -10.11 4.82 -9.53
CA VAL A 428 -9.41 6.09 -9.35
C VAL A 428 -8.58 6.06 -8.07
N SER A 429 -7.61 6.96 -7.98
CA SER A 429 -6.97 7.28 -6.70
C SER A 429 -7.67 8.48 -6.09
N LEU A 430 -8.30 8.29 -4.94
CA LEU A 430 -8.92 9.36 -4.17
C LEU A 430 -7.91 9.89 -3.17
N VAL A 431 -7.60 11.17 -3.23
CA VAL A 431 -6.68 11.84 -2.31
C VAL A 431 -7.48 12.80 -1.47
N VAL A 432 -7.41 12.64 -0.16
CA VAL A 432 -8.06 13.53 0.79
C VAL A 432 -7.06 14.03 1.82
N ALA A 433 -6.96 15.35 1.94
CA ALA A 433 -6.21 15.99 3.01
C ALA A 433 -7.17 16.51 4.08
N LEU A 434 -6.87 16.19 5.35
CA LEU A 434 -7.72 16.46 6.49
C LEU A 434 -6.97 17.29 7.54
N ILE A 435 -7.72 18.15 8.23
CA ILE A 435 -7.26 18.95 9.36
C ILE A 435 -7.98 18.48 10.60
N ARG A 436 -7.24 18.14 11.66
CA ARG A 436 -7.84 17.87 12.97
C ARG A 436 -8.40 19.17 13.54
N LYS A 437 -9.71 19.20 13.82
CA LYS A 437 -10.38 20.36 14.45
C LYS A 437 -9.85 20.65 15.86
#